data_AF-A0A1W2B4Y5-F1
#
_entry.id   AF-A0A1W2B4Y5-F1
#
_cell.length_a   1.000
_cell.length_b   1.000
_cell.length_c   1.000
_cell.angle_alpha   90.00
_cell.angle_beta   90.00
_cell.angle_gamma   90.00
#
_symmetry.space_group_name_H-M   'P 1'
#
loop_
_entity.id
_entity.type
_entity.pdbx_description
1 polymer ?
#
loop_
_entity_poly.entity_id
_entity_poly.type
_entity_poly.pdbx_seq_one_letter_code
_entity_poly.pdbx_strand_id
1 'polypeptide(L)'
;MSCDANNRCVQTFGGKTLVDLNLTYRFSESFSLTAGGNNIFDTYPDKWNAKRDGFTGEAASYSNGQTPYTRNAGQFGFNGAYYYLSANLNF
;
A
#
# COMPACT_ATOMS: atom_id res chain seq x y z
N MET A 1 -15.48 12.28 -0.38
CA MET A 1 -15.09 13.25 -1.43
C MET A 1 -15.97 14.45 -1.23
N SER A 2 -15.39 15.66 -1.22
CA SER A 2 -16.15 16.91 -1.07
C SER A 2 -16.11 17.65 -2.39
N CYS A 3 -17.24 18.18 -2.83
CA CYS A 3 -17.33 18.94 -4.08
C CYS A 3 -17.70 20.40 -3.83
N ASP A 4 -17.16 21.31 -4.64
CA ASP A 4 -17.54 22.72 -4.64
C ASP A 4 -18.82 22.99 -5.47
N ALA A 5 -19.33 24.22 -5.42
CA ALA A 5 -20.50 24.65 -6.18
C ALA A 5 -20.33 24.58 -7.72
N ASN A 6 -19.10 24.40 -8.21
CA ASN A 6 -18.77 24.24 -9.62
C ASN A 6 -18.54 22.76 -10.00
N ASN A 7 -18.94 21.83 -9.14
CA ASN A 7 -18.75 20.38 -9.32
C ASN A 7 -17.27 19.95 -9.42
N ARG A 8 -16.34 20.71 -8.83
CA ARG A 8 -14.96 20.28 -8.64
C ARG A 8 -14.87 19.47 -7.36
N CYS A 9 -14.51 18.21 -7.48
CA CYS A 9 -14.46 17.28 -6.37
C CYS A 9 -13.01 16.96 -5.98
N VAL A 10 -12.71 17.02 -4.69
CA VAL A 10 -11.40 16.67 -4.13
C VAL A 10 -11.55 15.57 -3.08
N GLN A 11 -10.61 14.63 -3.09
CA GLN A 11 -10.47 13.60 -2.07
C GLN A 11 -9.18 13.83 -1.30
N THR A 12 -9.30 13.88 0.03
CA THR A 12 -8.15 13.88 0.94
C THR A 12 -7.79 12.43 1.25
N PHE A 13 -6.53 12.06 1.01
CA PHE A 13 -5.99 10.75 1.35
C PHE A 13 -5.34 10.83 2.74
N GLY A 14 -5.60 9.83 3.59
CA GLY A 14 -4.96 9.76 4.89
C GLY A 14 -3.49 9.37 4.76
N GLY A 15 -2.67 9.74 5.76
CA GLY A 15 -1.35 9.13 5.90
C GLY A 15 -1.49 7.65 6.27
N LYS A 16 -0.58 6.82 5.75
CA LYS A 16 -0.47 5.40 6.10
C LYS A 16 0.92 5.11 6.66
N THR A 17 1.01 4.06 7.47
CA THR A 17 2.27 3.58 8.03
C THR A 17 2.54 2.18 7.51
N LEU A 18 3.70 2.00 6.90
CA LEU A 18 4.25 0.70 6.52
C LEU A 18 5.23 0.25 7.60
N VAL A 19 5.17 -1.04 7.93
CA VAL A 19 6.08 -1.66 8.88
C VAL A 19 6.72 -2.86 8.23
N ASP A 20 8.05 -2.82 8.18
CA ASP A 20 8.89 -3.89 7.66
C ASP A 20 9.69 -4.46 8.84
N LEU A 21 9.80 -5.79 8.89
CA LEU A 21 10.47 -6.49 9.97
C LEU A 21 11.40 -7.57 9.41
N ASN A 22 12.63 -7.61 9.91
CA ASN A 22 13.60 -8.65 9.61
C ASN A 22 14.19 -9.20 10.90
N LEU A 23 14.13 -10.52 11.04
CA LEU A 23 14.74 -11.26 12.13
C LEU A 23 15.80 -12.20 11.55
N THR A 24 17.06 -11.96 11.89
CA THR A 24 18.17 -12.82 11.51
C THR A 24 18.68 -13.57 12.74
N TYR A 25 18.80 -14.89 12.62
CA TYR A 25 19.43 -15.75 13.60
C TYR A 25 20.69 -16.39 13.01
N ARG A 26 21.83 -16.21 13.68
CA ARG A 26 23.10 -16.83 13.32
C ARG A 26 23.27 -18.12 14.12
N PHE A 27 23.15 -19.26 13.45
CA PHE A 27 23.35 -20.56 14.08
C PHE A 27 24.84 -20.87 14.28
N SER A 28 25.68 -20.41 13.35
CA SER A 28 27.14 -20.50 13.43
C SER A 28 27.80 -19.36 12.65
N GLU A 29 29.14 -19.32 12.63
CA GLU A 29 29.87 -18.36 11.79
C GLU A 29 29.62 -18.59 10.28
N SER A 30 29.35 -19.84 9.89
CA SER A 30 29.14 -20.27 8.51
C SER A 30 27.67 -20.32 8.10
N PHE A 31 26.72 -20.23 9.04
CA PHE A 31 25.29 -20.39 8.73
C PHE A 31 24.41 -19.40 9.48
N SER A 32 23.59 -18.66 8.72
CA SER A 32 22.56 -17.79 9.26
C SER A 32 21.24 -17.92 8.49
N LEU A 33 20.15 -17.68 9.20
CA LEU A 33 18.80 -17.69 8.67
C LEU A 33 18.13 -16.35 8.97
N THR A 34 17.48 -15.78 7.97
CA THR A 34 16.69 -14.56 8.09
C THR A 34 15.24 -14.87 7.75
N ALA A 35 14.33 -14.55 8.66
CA ALA A 35 12.90 -14.47 8.40
C ALA A 35 12.53 -12.98 8.28
N GLY A 36 11.93 -12.61 7.16
CA GLY A 36 11.63 -11.23 6.82
C GLY A 36 10.21 -11.02 6.35
N GLY A 37 9.70 -9.82 6.54
CA GLY A 37 8.41 -9.38 6.08
C GLY A 37 8.45 -7.90 5.69
N ASN A 38 7.91 -7.56 4.53
CA ASN A 38 7.64 -6.20 4.11
C ASN A 38 6.13 -5.98 4.16
N ASN A 39 5.70 -4.82 4.65
CA ASN A 39 4.30 -4.49 4.86
C ASN A 39 3.58 -5.56 5.72
N ILE A 40 4.13 -5.89 6.90
CA ILE A 40 3.65 -7.01 7.74
C ILE A 40 2.20 -6.87 8.23
N PHE A 41 1.62 -5.67 8.13
CA PHE A 41 0.23 -5.38 8.49
C PHE A 41 -0.71 -5.35 7.29
N ASP A 42 -0.22 -5.69 6.08
CA ASP A 42 -1.00 -5.69 4.83
C ASP A 42 -1.73 -4.35 4.58
N THR A 43 -0.99 -3.26 4.77
CA THR A 43 -1.49 -1.90 4.60
C THR A 43 -1.58 -1.57 3.11
N TYR A 44 -2.74 -1.09 2.67
CA TYR A 44 -2.98 -0.59 1.30
C TYR A 44 -3.25 0.91 1.28
N PRO A 45 -2.93 1.59 0.16
CA PRO A 45 -3.30 2.98 -0.02
C PRO A 45 -4.82 3.13 -0.07
N ASP A 46 -5.30 4.32 0.30
CA ASP A 46 -6.72 4.64 0.22
C ASP A 46 -7.21 4.57 -1.22
N LYS A 47 -8.32 3.85 -1.44
CA LYS A 47 -8.95 3.75 -2.75
C LYS A 47 -9.55 5.09 -3.17
N TRP A 48 -9.57 5.34 -4.48
CA TRP A 48 -10.32 6.46 -5.02
C TRP A 48 -11.81 6.27 -4.74
N ASN A 49 -12.45 7.33 -4.26
CA ASN A 49 -13.85 7.31 -3.89
C ASN A 49 -14.70 7.63 -5.12
N ALA A 50 -15.41 6.62 -5.64
CA ALA A 50 -16.38 6.79 -6.71
C ALA A 50 -17.72 7.40 -6.24
N LYS A 51 -17.83 7.83 -4.97
CA LYS A 51 -19.03 8.49 -4.44
C LYS A 51 -18.81 9.99 -4.29
N ARG A 52 -19.67 10.75 -4.94
CA ARG A 52 -19.76 12.22 -4.89
C ARG A 52 -20.80 12.61 -3.83
N ASP A 53 -20.37 13.20 -2.70
CA ASP A 53 -21.28 13.66 -1.62
C ASP A 53 -22.35 12.62 -1.20
N GLY A 54 -21.95 11.34 -1.13
CA GLY A 54 -22.85 10.23 -0.74
C GLY A 54 -23.67 9.64 -1.90
N PHE A 55 -23.76 10.31 -3.05
CA PHE A 55 -24.36 9.79 -4.26
C PHE A 55 -23.34 9.05 -5.12
N THR A 56 -23.73 7.94 -5.74
CA THR A 56 -22.92 7.22 -6.73
C THR A 56 -22.88 8.02 -8.04
N GLY A 57 -22.16 9.14 -8.04
CA GLY A 57 -21.86 9.89 -9.26
C GLY A 57 -20.59 9.33 -9.92
N GLU A 58 -20.47 9.48 -11.23
CA GLU A 58 -19.33 9.07 -12.06
C GLU A 58 -18.02 9.81 -11.70
N ALA A 59 -17.58 9.75 -10.44
CA ALA A 59 -16.20 10.02 -10.09
C ALA A 59 -15.39 8.80 -10.55
N ALA A 60 -15.29 8.63 -11.88
CA ALA A 60 -14.52 7.58 -12.51
C ALA A 60 -13.12 7.61 -11.90
N SER A 61 -12.79 6.54 -11.17
CA SER A 61 -11.39 6.22 -10.89
C SER A 61 -10.65 6.28 -12.22
N TYR A 62 -9.46 6.89 -12.26
CA TYR A 62 -8.64 6.95 -13.47
C TYR A 62 -8.78 5.65 -14.31
N SER A 63 -9.15 5.77 -15.59
CA SER A 63 -9.58 4.68 -16.48
C SER A 63 -10.89 3.95 -16.07
N ASN A 64 -12.00 4.67 -15.90
CA ASN A 64 -13.34 4.07 -15.69
C ASN A 64 -13.41 3.02 -14.57
N GLY A 65 -12.67 3.20 -13.46
CA GLY A 65 -12.65 2.24 -12.35
C GLY A 65 -11.59 1.13 -12.45
N GLN A 66 -10.81 1.05 -13.53
CA GLN A 66 -9.79 0.01 -13.69
C GLN A 66 -8.61 0.16 -12.72
N THR A 67 -8.29 1.39 -12.29
CA THR A 67 -7.28 1.62 -11.26
C THR A 67 -7.96 2.09 -9.97
N PRO A 68 -8.12 1.22 -8.95
CA PRO A 68 -8.83 1.57 -7.72
C PRO A 68 -8.04 2.51 -6.81
N TYR A 69 -6.75 2.74 -7.09
CA TYR A 69 -5.85 3.60 -6.34
C TYR A 69 -5.47 4.84 -7.15
N THR A 70 -5.23 5.95 -6.45
CA THR A 70 -4.76 7.20 -7.07
C THR A 70 -3.37 7.03 -7.66
N ARG A 71 -3.15 7.56 -8.88
CA ARG A 71 -1.80 7.62 -9.52
C ARG A 71 -1.04 8.90 -9.18
N ASN A 72 -1.74 9.93 -8.72
CA ASN A 72 -1.17 11.27 -8.50
C ASN A 72 -0.81 11.50 -7.03
N ALA A 73 -1.50 10.83 -6.11
CA ALA A 73 -1.24 10.88 -4.67
C ALA A 73 -0.82 9.51 -4.11
N GLY A 74 -0.20 8.67 -4.95
CA GLY A 74 0.32 7.37 -4.54
C GLY A 74 1.48 7.56 -3.55
N GLN A 75 1.21 7.33 -2.26
CA GLN A 75 2.20 7.50 -1.20
C GLN A 75 3.23 6.35 -1.18
N PHE A 76 2.82 5.15 -1.59
CA PHE A 76 3.61 3.93 -1.66
C PHE A 76 2.97 2.96 -2.67
N GLY A 77 3.66 1.86 -2.99
CA GLY A 77 3.15 0.83 -3.89
C GLY A 77 1.89 0.13 -3.36
N PHE A 78 1.13 -0.51 -4.24
CA PHE A 78 -0.09 -1.26 -3.90
C PHE A 78 0.19 -2.77 -3.72
N ASN A 79 1.45 -3.12 -3.50
CA ASN A 79 1.84 -4.48 -3.12
C ASN A 79 1.46 -4.68 -1.65
N GLY A 80 0.74 -5.76 -1.37
CA GLY A 80 0.36 -6.14 0.00
C GLY A 80 1.55 -6.67 0.80
N ALA A 81 1.24 -7.42 1.86
CA ALA A 81 2.25 -8.06 2.67
C ALA A 81 3.11 -9.05 1.85
N TYR A 82 4.43 -8.95 2.01
CA TYR A 82 5.39 -9.87 1.41
C TYR A 82 6.28 -10.49 2.47
N TYR A 83 6.25 -11.81 2.60
CA TYR A 83 7.05 -12.55 3.57
C TYR A 83 8.09 -13.41 2.87
N TYR A 84 9.29 -13.50 3.44
CA TYR A 84 10.39 -14.26 2.88
C TYR A 84 11.24 -14.94 3.94
N LEU A 85 11.92 -16.00 3.50
CA LEU A 85 12.95 -16.69 4.26
C LEU A 85 14.24 -16.68 3.43
N SER A 86 15.35 -16.32 4.05
CA SER A 86 16.66 -16.31 3.41
C SER A 86 17.65 -17.11 4.26
N ALA A 87 18.42 -17.99 3.63
CA ALA A 87 19.50 -18.72 4.25
C ALA A 87 20.82 -18.24 3.65
N ASN A 88 21.80 -17.96 4.50
CA ASN A 88 23.14 -17.55 4.08
C ASN A 88 24.16 -18.57 4.61
N LEU A 89 25.02 -19.03 3.68
CA LEU A 89 26.08 -19.99 3.91
C LEU A 89 27.42 -19.34 3.52
N ASN A 90 28.36 -19.29 4.44
CA ASN A 90 29.72 -18.81 4.21
C ASN A 90 30.71 -19.97 4.43
N PHE A 91 31.60 -20.18 3.46
CA PHE A 91 32.60 -21.26 3.42
C PHE A 91 34.02 -20.70 3.50
#